data_AF-A0A0S3UKV9-F1
#
_entry.id   AF-A0A0S3UKV9-F1
#
_cell.length_a   1.000
_cell.length_b   1.000
_cell.length_c   1.000
_cell.angle_alpha   90.00
_cell.angle_beta   90.00
_cell.angle_gamma   90.00
#
_symmetry.space_group_name_H-M   'P 1'
#
loop_
_entity.id
_entity.type
_entity.pdbx_description
1 polymer ?
#
loop_
_entity_poly.entity_id
_entity_poly.type
_entity_poly.pdbx_seq_one_letter_code
_entity_poly.pdbx_strand_id
1 'polypeptide(L)'
;MEKKTVSKEEMENTIRKSFSMSQAESSSEQTVAEFRAKGMEYIQEQKQQETEHAIEHAMPSEPVLHTEHATIQRRISAKMRKETLDAYKQAFLVPTKLSERKAVYLSRETQERADFIVRRLGDRGSNLSSFVENIVRIHLEEYGEDIEKWRKL
;
A
#
# COMPACT_ATOMS: atom_id res chain seq x y z
N MET A 1 36.75 -15.20 54.67
CA MET A 1 35.85 -14.83 53.56
C MET A 1 35.95 -13.34 53.36
N GLU A 2 36.81 -12.88 52.45
CA GLU A 2 36.99 -11.45 52.17
C GLU A 2 35.89 -10.97 51.21
N LYS A 3 35.15 -9.93 51.61
CA LYS A 3 34.15 -9.28 50.77
C LYS A 3 34.87 -8.28 49.87
N LYS A 4 34.98 -8.60 48.58
CA LYS A 4 35.57 -7.72 47.56
C LYS A 4 34.59 -6.56 47.31
N THR A 5 34.86 -5.39 47.89
CA THR A 5 34.09 -4.17 47.64
C THR A 5 34.50 -3.60 46.28
N VAL A 6 33.64 -3.79 45.28
CA VAL A 6 33.76 -3.14 43.96
C VAL A 6 33.64 -1.63 44.16
N SER A 7 34.59 -0.86 43.63
CA SER A 7 34.64 0.59 43.79
C SER A 7 33.50 1.25 42.99
N LYS A 8 32.93 2.33 43.51
CA LYS A 8 31.83 3.08 42.87
C LYS A 8 32.17 3.54 41.45
N GLU A 9 33.46 3.79 41.22
CA GLU A 9 34.03 4.20 39.93
C GLU A 9 34.03 3.08 38.87
N GLU A 10 34.16 1.81 39.29
CA GLU A 10 34.08 0.64 38.39
C GLU A 10 32.64 0.40 37.90
N MET A 11 31.64 0.67 38.75
CA MET A 11 30.22 0.64 38.37
C MET A 11 29.89 1.73 37.35
N GLU A 12 30.36 2.96 37.56
CA GLU A 12 30.09 4.08 36.65
C GLU A 12 30.76 3.89 35.28
N ASN A 13 31.98 3.35 35.24
CA ASN A 13 32.64 2.99 33.98
C ASN A 13 31.94 1.84 33.24
N THR A 14 31.36 0.87 33.98
CA THR A 14 30.58 -0.21 33.38
C THR A 14 29.28 0.32 32.76
N ILE A 15 28.61 1.26 33.44
CA ILE A 15 27.37 1.89 32.93
C ILE A 15 27.68 2.76 31.70
N ARG A 16 28.75 3.56 31.74
CA ARG A 16 29.17 4.38 30.59
C ARG A 16 29.53 3.52 29.38
N LYS A 17 30.24 2.41 29.61
CA LYS A 17 30.58 1.44 28.55
C LYS A 17 29.35 0.74 27.98
N SER A 18 28.34 0.42 28.81
CA SER A 18 27.08 -0.17 28.34
C SER A 18 26.25 0.81 27.49
N PHE A 19 26.30 2.11 27.82
CA PHE A 19 25.61 3.15 27.05
C PHE A 19 26.33 3.47 25.73
N SER A 20 27.67 3.46 25.72
CA SER A 20 28.47 3.62 24.49
C SER A 20 28.35 2.46 23.49
N MET A 21 27.83 1.29 23.90
CA MET A 21 27.54 0.17 22.99
C MET A 21 26.13 0.23 22.38
N SER A 22 25.30 1.22 22.75
CA SER A 22 23.93 1.37 22.25
C SER A 22 23.81 2.31 21.05
N GLN A 23 24.91 2.98 20.65
CA GLN A 23 25.02 3.68 19.37
C GLN A 23 25.39 2.70 18.24
N ALA A 24 24.59 1.65 18.12
CA ALA A 24 24.41 0.94 16.86
C ALA A 24 23.04 1.33 16.29
N GLU A 25 22.85 2.63 16.06
CA GLU A 25 22.10 3.09 14.89
C GLU A 25 22.90 2.54 13.69
N SER A 26 22.38 1.83 12.70
CA SER A 26 21.21 2.15 11.91
C SER A 26 20.97 0.96 10.96
N SER A 27 20.17 -0.02 11.37
CA SER A 27 19.70 -1.09 10.45
C SER A 27 18.22 -0.95 10.17
N SER A 28 17.42 -0.57 11.18
CA SER A 28 15.98 -0.33 11.04
C SER A 28 15.66 0.97 10.28
N GLU A 29 16.44 2.03 10.47
CA GLU A 29 16.26 3.28 9.71
C GLU A 29 16.65 3.12 8.25
N GLN A 30 17.65 2.30 7.95
CA GLN A 30 18.04 1.95 6.58
C GLN A 30 16.90 1.23 5.85
N THR A 31 16.23 0.27 6.51
CA THR A 31 15.05 -0.42 5.93
C THR A 31 13.85 0.51 5.74
N VAL A 32 13.61 1.43 6.68
CA VAL A 32 12.52 2.41 6.56
C VAL A 32 12.81 3.46 5.47
N ALA A 33 14.07 3.87 5.33
CA ALA A 33 14.52 4.77 4.27
C ALA A 33 14.45 4.10 2.90
N GLU A 34 14.86 2.84 2.79
CA GLU A 34 14.75 2.02 1.57
C GLU A 34 13.28 1.84 1.15
N PHE A 35 12.38 1.59 2.11
CA PHE A 35 10.95 1.48 1.84
C PHE A 35 10.34 2.82 1.38
N ARG A 36 10.81 3.96 1.92
CA ARG A 36 10.42 5.30 1.45
C ARG A 36 10.97 5.60 0.06
N ALA A 37 12.22 5.27 -0.21
CA ALA A 37 12.86 5.49 -1.50
C ALA A 37 12.17 4.68 -2.60
N LYS A 38 11.96 3.38 -2.37
CA LYS A 38 11.25 2.49 -3.30
C LYS A 38 9.79 2.93 -3.53
N GLY A 39 9.14 3.45 -2.49
CA GLY A 39 7.80 4.04 -2.61
C GLY A 39 7.76 5.32 -3.47
N MET A 40 8.80 6.16 -3.43
CA MET A 40 8.90 7.36 -4.26
C MET A 40 9.26 7.02 -5.72
N GLU A 41 10.16 6.07 -5.93
CA GLU A 41 10.54 5.56 -7.26
C GLU A 41 9.31 4.99 -8.00
N TYR A 42 8.49 4.19 -7.31
CA TYR A 42 7.25 3.63 -7.86
C TYR A 42 6.24 4.72 -8.32
N ILE A 43 6.08 5.79 -7.54
CA ILE A 43 5.18 6.91 -7.91
C ILE A 43 5.69 7.62 -9.18
N GLN A 44 7.02 7.71 -9.32
CA GLN A 44 7.65 8.36 -10.46
C GLN A 44 7.60 7.51 -11.74
N GLU A 45 7.73 6.18 -11.63
CA GLU A 45 7.59 5.24 -12.74
C GLU A 45 6.15 5.19 -13.29
N GLN A 46 5.14 5.16 -12.41
CA GLN A 46 3.73 5.20 -12.84
C GLN A 46 3.40 6.46 -13.63
N LYS A 47 3.92 7.62 -13.20
CA LYS A 47 3.72 8.89 -13.91
C LYS A 47 4.39 8.88 -15.29
N GLN A 48 5.51 8.19 -15.47
CA GLN A 48 6.20 8.10 -16.77
C GLN A 48 5.45 7.16 -17.72
N GLN A 49 5.01 6.00 -17.25
CA GLN A 49 4.22 5.05 -18.06
C GLN A 49 2.90 5.65 -18.53
N GLU A 50 2.20 6.42 -17.67
CA GLU A 50 0.98 7.13 -18.05
C GLU A 50 1.24 8.24 -19.10
N THR A 51 2.45 8.81 -19.11
CA THR A 51 2.85 9.82 -20.11
C THR A 51 3.23 9.18 -21.45
N GLU A 52 3.84 8.00 -21.44
CA GLU A 52 4.26 7.28 -22.65
C GLU A 52 3.08 6.64 -23.39
N HIS A 53 2.12 6.04 -22.68
CA HIS A 53 0.93 5.43 -23.29
C HIS A 53 -0.07 6.44 -23.86
N ALA A 54 -0.04 7.70 -23.40
CA ALA A 54 -0.94 8.75 -23.91
C ALA A 54 -0.53 9.30 -25.29
N ILE A 55 0.70 9.05 -25.75
CA ILE A 55 1.23 9.65 -27.00
C ILE A 55 0.99 8.72 -28.21
N GLU A 56 0.81 7.42 -28.03
CA GLU A 56 0.83 6.45 -29.14
C GLU A 56 -0.54 6.14 -29.78
N HIS A 57 -1.66 6.50 -29.14
CA HIS A 57 -3.01 6.20 -29.65
C HIS A 57 -3.85 7.44 -29.94
N ALA A 58 -3.48 8.17 -31.01
CA ALA A 58 -4.32 9.21 -31.58
C ALA A 58 -4.73 8.85 -33.02
N MET A 59 -5.88 8.19 -33.20
CA MET A 59 -6.78 8.38 -34.36
C MET A 59 -8.24 8.07 -33.99
N PRO A 60 -9.24 8.79 -34.55
CA PRO A 60 -10.53 9.05 -33.89
C PRO A 60 -11.73 8.40 -34.60
N SER A 61 -12.73 7.89 -33.87
CA SER A 61 -14.10 7.66 -34.38
C SER A 61 -15.12 7.46 -33.24
N GLU A 62 -15.88 8.52 -32.99
CA GLU A 62 -17.29 8.67 -32.51
C GLU A 62 -17.87 7.94 -31.27
N PRO A 63 -18.85 8.58 -30.59
CA PRO A 63 -18.90 8.61 -29.13
C PRO A 63 -20.03 7.74 -28.57
N VAL A 64 -19.71 6.90 -27.60
CA VAL A 64 -20.71 6.32 -26.70
C VAL A 64 -20.38 6.76 -25.28
N LEU A 65 -21.40 7.33 -24.67
CA LEU A 65 -21.41 8.14 -23.46
C LEU A 65 -20.78 7.42 -22.27
N HIS A 66 -19.54 7.77 -21.94
CA HIS A 66 -18.99 7.60 -20.59
C HIS A 66 -18.39 8.92 -20.16
N THR A 67 -19.15 9.56 -19.27
CA THR A 67 -18.86 10.77 -18.50
C THR A 67 -17.37 11.10 -18.39
N GLU A 68 -17.02 12.23 -19.00
CA GLU A 68 -15.87 13.10 -18.76
C GLU A 68 -14.83 12.62 -17.72
N HIS A 69 -13.89 11.78 -18.16
CA HIS A 69 -12.52 11.83 -17.64
C HIS A 69 -11.59 12.42 -18.71
N ALA A 70 -12.02 13.55 -19.29
CA ALA A 70 -11.07 14.48 -19.87
C ALA A 70 -10.13 14.90 -18.73
N THR A 71 -8.84 14.67 -18.91
CA THR A 71 -7.72 15.02 -18.03
C THR A 71 -7.57 16.54 -17.91
N ILE A 72 -8.61 17.21 -17.45
CA ILE A 72 -8.47 18.50 -16.82
C ILE A 72 -7.82 18.16 -15.48
N GLN A 73 -6.52 18.44 -15.34
CA GLN A 73 -5.84 18.55 -14.06
C GLN A 73 -6.49 19.68 -13.23
N ARG A 74 -7.78 19.56 -12.94
CA ARG A 74 -8.46 20.36 -11.92
C ARG A 74 -7.72 20.01 -10.65
N ARG A 75 -7.05 20.99 -10.06
CA ARG A 75 -6.44 20.87 -8.74
C ARG A 75 -7.51 20.34 -7.80
N ILE A 76 -7.49 19.02 -7.54
CA ILE A 76 -8.42 18.38 -6.63
C ILE A 76 -8.16 19.05 -5.29
N SER A 77 -9.19 19.71 -4.74
CA SER A 77 -9.09 20.38 -3.45
C SER A 77 -8.71 19.34 -2.39
N ALA A 78 -8.08 19.78 -1.30
CA ALA A 78 -7.75 18.88 -0.20
C ALA A 78 -9.00 18.14 0.34
N LYS A 79 -10.15 18.82 0.33
CA LYS A 79 -11.46 18.25 0.69
C LYS A 79 -11.85 17.10 -0.24
N MET A 80 -11.78 17.32 -1.56
CA MET A 80 -12.11 16.29 -2.54
C MET A 80 -11.15 15.10 -2.48
N ARG A 81 -9.84 15.32 -2.25
CA ARG A 81 -8.88 14.19 -2.09
C ARG A 81 -9.23 13.32 -0.89
N LYS A 82 -9.65 13.95 0.21
CA LYS A 82 -10.11 13.24 1.40
C LYS A 82 -11.37 12.43 1.09
N GLU A 83 -12.34 13.04 0.41
CA GLU A 83 -13.59 12.36 0.03
C GLU A 83 -13.34 11.17 -0.91
N THR A 84 -12.48 11.32 -1.92
CA THR A 84 -12.09 10.21 -2.81
C THR A 84 -11.36 9.11 -2.06
N LEU A 85 -10.52 9.46 -1.07
CA LEU A 85 -9.83 8.49 -0.23
C LEU A 85 -10.80 7.75 0.69
N ASP A 86 -11.76 8.46 1.28
CA ASP A 86 -12.78 7.88 2.14
C ASP A 86 -13.67 6.91 1.36
N ALA A 87 -14.06 7.27 0.13
CA ALA A 87 -14.78 6.37 -0.78
C ALA A 87 -13.96 5.12 -1.13
N TYR A 88 -12.66 5.28 -1.43
CA TYR A 88 -11.77 4.14 -1.67
C TYR A 88 -11.66 3.21 -0.45
N LYS A 89 -11.49 3.78 0.75
CA LYS A 89 -11.44 3.00 1.99
C LYS A 89 -12.72 2.21 2.22
N GLN A 90 -13.88 2.85 2.01
CA GLN A 90 -15.21 2.23 2.15
C GLN A 90 -15.41 1.08 1.17
N ALA A 91 -14.95 1.21 -0.08
CA ALA A 91 -15.11 0.16 -1.08
C ALA A 91 -14.16 -1.02 -0.84
N PHE A 92 -12.87 -0.75 -0.62
CA PHE A 92 -11.84 -1.79 -0.72
C PHE A 92 -11.19 -2.17 0.61
N LEU A 93 -11.13 -1.27 1.59
CA LEU A 93 -10.33 -1.47 2.82
C LEU A 93 -11.18 -1.80 4.05
N VAL A 94 -12.50 -1.99 3.89
CA VAL A 94 -13.38 -2.44 4.96
C VAL A 94 -13.00 -3.86 5.39
N PRO A 95 -12.74 -4.10 6.69
CA PRO A 95 -12.45 -5.44 7.20
C PRO A 95 -13.62 -6.40 6.96
N THR A 96 -13.43 -7.33 6.03
CA THR A 96 -14.42 -8.36 5.72
C THR A 96 -14.14 -9.62 6.53
N LYS A 97 -15.17 -10.13 7.22
CA LYS A 97 -15.09 -11.42 7.94
C LYS A 97 -15.18 -12.55 6.92
N LEU A 98 -14.05 -13.15 6.62
CA LEU A 98 -13.98 -14.31 5.72
C LEU A 98 -14.28 -15.60 6.51
N SER A 99 -15.45 -16.20 6.29
CA SER A 99 -15.77 -17.59 6.64
C SER A 99 -15.37 -18.51 5.48
N GLU A 100 -15.04 -19.78 5.76
CA GLU A 100 -14.73 -20.79 4.72
C GLU A 100 -13.61 -20.37 3.74
N ARG A 101 -12.48 -19.94 4.29
CA ARG A 101 -11.39 -19.35 3.53
C ARG A 101 -10.74 -20.34 2.57
N LYS A 102 -10.47 -19.87 1.35
CA LYS A 102 -9.60 -20.55 0.37
C LYS A 102 -8.35 -19.71 0.14
N ALA A 103 -7.20 -20.37 -0.03
CA ALA A 103 -5.95 -19.70 -0.35
C ALA A 103 -5.92 -19.32 -1.84
N VAL A 104 -5.42 -18.13 -2.14
CA VAL A 104 -5.14 -17.66 -3.49
C VAL A 104 -3.65 -17.32 -3.57
N TYR A 105 -2.99 -17.78 -4.64
CA TYR A 105 -1.61 -17.43 -4.91
C TYR A 105 -1.55 -16.13 -5.71
N LEU A 106 -0.73 -15.21 -5.24
CA LEU A 106 -0.41 -13.97 -5.93
C LEU A 106 1.07 -13.97 -6.29
N SER A 107 1.44 -13.25 -7.36
CA SER A 107 2.85 -12.94 -7.58
C SER A 107 3.38 -12.14 -6.39
N ARG A 108 4.68 -12.27 -6.12
CA ARG A 108 5.35 -11.52 -5.06
C ARG A 108 5.14 -10.01 -5.23
N GLU A 109 5.29 -9.52 -6.46
CA GLU A 109 5.12 -8.11 -6.79
C GLU A 109 3.70 -7.61 -6.48
N THR A 110 2.68 -8.36 -6.90
CA THR A 110 1.27 -8.01 -6.63
C THR A 110 0.98 -8.03 -5.13
N GLN A 111 1.52 -9.03 -4.42
CA GLN A 111 1.36 -9.13 -2.97
C GLN A 111 1.99 -7.94 -2.24
N GLU A 112 3.22 -7.55 -2.60
CA GLU A 112 3.93 -6.41 -2.01
C GLU A 112 3.17 -5.08 -2.26
N ARG A 113 2.65 -4.88 -3.49
CA ARG A 113 1.84 -3.70 -3.82
C ARG A 113 0.53 -3.63 -3.03
N ALA A 114 -0.19 -4.74 -2.95
CA ALA A 114 -1.44 -4.81 -2.21
C ALA A 114 -1.23 -4.63 -0.70
N ASP A 115 -0.18 -5.25 -0.15
CA ASP A 115 0.17 -5.10 1.26
C ASP A 115 0.61 -3.67 1.61
N PHE A 116 1.33 -2.98 0.71
CA PHE A 116 1.67 -1.57 0.86
C PHE A 116 0.41 -0.69 1.00
N ILE A 117 -0.59 -0.89 0.13
CA ILE A 117 -1.85 -0.15 0.17
C ILE A 117 -2.56 -0.37 1.52
N VAL A 118 -2.71 -1.62 1.94
CA VAL A 118 -3.38 -1.97 3.19
C VAL A 118 -2.66 -1.37 4.40
N ARG A 119 -1.32 -1.42 4.45
CA ARG A 119 -0.55 -0.85 5.57
C ARG A 119 -0.59 0.68 5.59
N ARG A 120 -0.66 1.32 4.43
CA ARG A 120 -0.58 2.77 4.32
C ARG A 120 -1.94 3.45 4.50
N LEU A 121 -3.00 2.84 3.97
CA LEU A 121 -4.34 3.42 3.91
C LEU A 121 -5.37 2.67 4.76
N GLY A 122 -5.11 1.42 5.12
CA GLY A 122 -6.02 0.60 5.92
C GLY A 122 -6.14 1.10 7.36
N ASP A 123 -7.32 0.92 7.92
CA ASP A 123 -7.59 1.22 9.32
C ASP A 123 -7.35 -0.06 10.17
N ARG A 124 -7.62 0.01 11.48
CA ARG A 124 -7.45 -1.15 12.36
C ARG A 124 -8.31 -2.33 11.88
N GLY A 125 -7.65 -3.46 11.61
CA GLY A 125 -8.30 -4.69 11.17
C GLY A 125 -8.33 -4.89 9.65
N SER A 126 -7.97 -3.87 8.86
CA SER A 126 -7.75 -4.04 7.41
C SER A 126 -6.58 -4.98 7.19
N ASN A 127 -6.76 -5.98 6.32
CA ASN A 127 -5.74 -6.96 5.99
C ASN A 127 -5.78 -7.29 4.50
N LEU A 128 -4.67 -7.86 4.02
CA LEU A 128 -4.50 -8.22 2.61
C LEU A 128 -5.64 -9.13 2.11
N SER A 129 -6.04 -10.12 2.90
CA SER A 129 -7.11 -11.05 2.50
C SER A 129 -8.45 -10.33 2.33
N SER A 130 -8.83 -9.44 3.25
CA SER A 130 -10.05 -8.64 3.10
C SER A 130 -10.00 -7.68 1.92
N PHE A 131 -8.82 -7.11 1.63
CA PHE A 131 -8.64 -6.21 0.50
C PHE A 131 -8.82 -6.94 -0.84
N VAL A 132 -8.16 -8.10 -0.99
CA VAL A 132 -8.29 -8.94 -2.18
C VAL A 132 -9.73 -9.42 -2.35
N GLU A 133 -10.37 -9.87 -1.27
CA GLU A 133 -11.79 -10.26 -1.31
C GLU A 133 -12.68 -9.14 -1.82
N ASN A 134 -12.51 -7.92 -1.29
CA ASN A 134 -13.35 -6.78 -1.67
C ASN A 134 -13.16 -6.41 -3.15
N ILE A 135 -11.93 -6.47 -3.66
CA ILE A 135 -11.67 -6.27 -5.10
C ILE A 135 -12.42 -7.29 -5.94
N VAL A 136 -12.29 -8.58 -5.60
CA VAL A 136 -12.93 -9.66 -6.36
C VAL A 136 -14.45 -9.54 -6.28
N ARG A 137 -15.00 -9.21 -5.09
CA ARG A 137 -16.44 -9.03 -4.90
C ARG A 137 -16.98 -7.89 -5.78
N ILE A 138 -16.35 -6.72 -5.74
CA ILE A 138 -16.76 -5.56 -6.54
C ILE A 138 -16.67 -5.89 -8.03
N HIS A 139 -15.60 -6.54 -8.46
CA HIS A 139 -15.43 -6.96 -9.85
C HIS A 139 -16.56 -7.91 -10.30
N LEU A 140 -16.94 -8.88 -9.47
CA LEU A 140 -18.04 -9.80 -9.78
C LEU A 140 -19.41 -9.12 -9.76
N GLU A 141 -19.61 -8.11 -8.90
CA GLU A 141 -20.84 -7.33 -8.85
C GLU A 141 -20.98 -6.44 -10.09
N GLU A 142 -19.90 -5.80 -10.52
CA GLU A 142 -19.89 -4.89 -11.68
C GLU A 142 -19.98 -5.63 -13.02
N TYR A 143 -19.27 -6.76 -13.16
CA TYR A 143 -19.17 -7.48 -14.44
C TYR A 143 -19.96 -8.79 -14.49
N GLY A 144 -20.65 -9.18 -13.42
CA GLY A 144 -21.33 -10.49 -13.33
C GLY A 144 -22.33 -10.75 -14.47
N GLU A 145 -23.10 -9.72 -14.86
CA GLU A 145 -24.04 -9.83 -15.98
C GLU A 145 -23.34 -10.05 -17.32
N ASP A 146 -22.25 -9.32 -17.56
CA ASP A 146 -21.50 -9.40 -18.80
C ASP A 146 -20.74 -10.72 -18.91
N ILE A 147 -20.20 -11.22 -17.80
CA ILE A 147 -19.61 -12.57 -17.70
C ILE A 147 -20.64 -13.64 -18.10
N GLU A 148 -21.89 -13.54 -17.65
CA GLU A 148 -22.95 -14.50 -18.02
C GLU A 148 -23.37 -14.36 -19.49
N LYS A 149 -23.32 -13.16 -20.07
CA LYS A 149 -23.55 -12.97 -21.51
C LYS A 149 -22.45 -13.64 -22.33
N TRP A 150 -21.18 -13.43 -21.96
CA TRP A 150 -20.04 -14.03 -22.67
C TRP A 150 -19.98 -15.56 -22.53
N ARG A 151 -20.50 -16.11 -21.43
CA ARG A 151 -20.61 -17.56 -21.25
C ARG A 151 -21.49 -18.25 -22.30
N LYS A 152 -22.44 -17.53 -22.92
CA LYS A 152 -23.41 -18.06 -23.88
C LYS A 152 -22.95 -17.94 -25.34
N LEU A 153 -21.79 -17.33 -25.58
CA LEU A 153 -21.13 -17.26 -26.88
C LEU A 153 -20.35 -18.57 -27.14
#